data_AF-A0AB35YPM1-F1
#
_entry.id   AF-A0AB35YPM1-F1
#
_cell.length_a   1.000
_cell.length_b   1.000
_cell.length_c   1.000
_cell.angle_alpha   90.00
_cell.angle_beta   90.00
_cell.angle_gamma   90.00
#
_symmetry.space_group_name_H-M   'P 1'
#
loop_
_entity.id
_entity.type
_entity.pdbx_description
1 polymer ?
#
loop_
_entity_poly.entity_id
_entity_poly.type
_entity_poly.pdbx_seq_one_letter_code
_entity_poly.pdbx_strand_id
1 'polypeptide(L)'
;MNFRDNIYGEVKTKKAVSTIRSISSGRRHVIKISNIAAEKTNYLSKRAKTKNLISAPTDRIAIFANEYIPNHFTNEEWIKYSLLINGKSYDIVPLNSNKPGVKIIKYSKFKDGESHAIILEEPIKEAYLTITIITPDPNETPYLSNLKVVSGKGV
;
A
#
# COMPACT_ATOMS: atom_id res chain seq x y z
N MET A 1 -10.88 -7.79 102.13
CA MET A 1 -10.06 -7.72 100.90
C MET A 1 -9.19 -8.95 100.82
N ASN A 2 -9.35 -9.74 99.76
CA ASN A 2 -8.37 -10.68 99.20
C ASN A 2 -8.99 -11.25 97.93
N PHE A 3 -8.83 -10.52 96.83
CA PHE A 3 -9.15 -11.01 95.50
C PHE A 3 -8.05 -11.98 95.09
N ARG A 4 -8.40 -13.23 94.81
CA ARG A 4 -7.50 -14.20 94.19
C ARG A 4 -7.75 -14.15 92.69
N ASP A 5 -6.74 -13.69 91.95
CA ASP A 5 -6.73 -13.69 90.50
C ASP A 5 -6.70 -15.13 89.99
N ASN A 6 -7.83 -15.59 89.46
CA ASN A 6 -7.87 -16.83 88.70
C ASN A 6 -7.22 -16.56 87.34
N ILE A 7 -5.97 -16.97 87.21
CA ILE A 7 -5.22 -16.96 85.95
C ILE A 7 -5.88 -17.99 85.02
N TYR A 8 -6.72 -17.52 84.11
CA TYR A 8 -7.24 -18.34 83.01
C TYR A 8 -6.13 -18.55 81.98
N GLY A 9 -5.76 -19.80 81.78
CA GLY A 9 -4.74 -20.20 80.80
C GLY A 9 -5.14 -19.87 79.36
N GLU A 10 -4.15 -19.49 78.55
CA GLU A 10 -4.32 -19.20 77.13
C GLU A 10 -4.93 -20.40 76.38
N VAL A 11 -6.14 -20.23 75.86
CA VAL A 11 -6.74 -21.19 74.93
C VAL A 11 -6.07 -21.01 73.58
N LYS A 12 -5.19 -21.94 73.19
CA LYS A 12 -4.57 -21.96 71.86
C LYS A 12 -5.64 -22.08 70.77
N THR A 13 -5.92 -20.99 70.07
CA THR A 13 -6.75 -21.00 68.86
C THR A 13 -6.01 -21.71 67.71
N LYS A 14 -6.69 -22.66 67.04
CA LYS A 14 -6.14 -23.39 65.89
C LYS A 14 -5.89 -22.40 64.73
N LYS A 15 -4.63 -22.30 64.27
CA LYS A 15 -4.27 -21.54 63.06
C LYS A 15 -4.97 -22.14 61.82
N ALA A 16 -5.48 -21.28 60.94
CA ALA A 16 -6.06 -21.68 59.66
C ALA A 16 -5.00 -22.40 58.80
N VAL A 17 -5.31 -23.62 58.36
CA VAL A 17 -4.43 -24.43 57.52
C VAL A 17 -4.72 -24.12 56.05
N SER A 18 -3.91 -23.27 55.42
CA SER A 18 -3.93 -23.09 53.97
C SER A 18 -3.19 -24.26 53.31
N THR A 19 -3.93 -25.26 52.83
CA THR A 19 -3.32 -26.39 52.10
C THR A 19 -2.98 -25.93 50.68
N ILE A 20 -1.72 -25.64 50.41
CA ILE A 20 -1.22 -25.41 49.05
C ILE A 20 -1.18 -26.78 48.35
N ARG A 21 -2.11 -27.02 47.42
CA ARG A 21 -2.07 -28.23 46.58
C ARG A 21 -1.17 -27.98 45.38
N SER A 22 0.00 -28.62 45.39
CA SER A 22 0.87 -28.74 44.22
C SER A 22 0.21 -29.66 43.19
N ILE A 23 0.09 -29.19 41.95
CA ILE A 23 -0.41 -29.97 40.81
C ILE A 23 0.82 -30.35 39.98
N SER A 24 1.03 -31.65 39.73
CA SER A 24 2.28 -32.16 39.13
C SER A 24 2.49 -31.77 37.66
N SER A 25 1.44 -31.33 36.97
CA SER A 25 1.50 -30.93 35.56
C SER A 25 0.25 -30.16 35.17
N GLY A 26 0.40 -28.86 34.89
CA GLY A 26 -0.58 -28.12 34.10
C GLY A 26 -0.12 -28.13 32.65
N ARG A 27 -0.93 -28.65 31.71
CA ARG A 27 -0.63 -28.53 30.28
C ARG A 27 -0.65 -27.05 29.89
N ARG A 28 0.50 -26.40 29.94
CA ARG A 28 0.69 -25.03 29.48
C ARG A 28 1.09 -25.10 28.01
N HIS A 29 0.24 -24.57 27.12
CA HIS A 29 0.65 -24.31 25.75
C HIS A 29 1.67 -23.17 25.77
N VAL A 30 2.94 -23.51 25.56
CA VAL A 30 4.03 -22.54 25.47
C VAL A 30 4.32 -22.32 23.99
N ILE A 31 4.00 -21.12 23.49
CA ILE A 31 4.45 -20.67 22.18
C ILE A 31 5.73 -19.88 22.39
N LYS A 32 6.84 -20.37 21.85
CA LYS A 32 8.15 -19.70 21.90
C LYS A 32 8.54 -19.27 20.49
N ILE A 33 8.58 -17.96 20.27
CA ILE A 33 9.12 -17.37 19.04
C ILE A 33 10.61 -17.15 19.29
N SER A 34 11.45 -17.99 18.68
CA SER A 34 12.88 -18.03 18.97
C SER A 34 13.69 -16.99 18.18
N ASN A 35 13.22 -16.58 17.00
CA ASN A 35 13.85 -15.56 16.17
C ASN A 35 12.80 -14.86 15.30
N ILE A 36 12.87 -13.53 15.24
CA ILE A 36 12.15 -12.71 14.27
C ILE A 36 13.22 -12.04 13.43
N ALA A 37 13.29 -12.38 12.14
CA ALA A 37 14.16 -11.70 11.19
C ALA A 37 13.30 -10.79 10.32
N ALA A 38 13.67 -9.51 10.27
CA ALA A 38 13.09 -8.55 9.33
C ALA A 38 14.04 -8.39 8.16
N GLU A 39 13.63 -8.83 6.97
CA GLU A 39 14.38 -8.58 5.75
C GLU A 39 13.93 -7.26 5.13
N LYS A 40 14.89 -6.39 4.82
CA LYS A 40 14.66 -5.14 4.08
C LYS A 40 15.41 -5.20 2.77
N THR A 41 14.68 -5.11 1.65
CA THR A 41 15.28 -4.91 0.34
C THR A 41 15.13 -3.46 -0.08
N ASN A 42 16.25 -2.79 -0.35
CA ASN A 42 16.23 -1.42 -0.88
C ASN A 42 16.19 -1.50 -2.41
N TYR A 43 15.30 -0.73 -3.02
CA TYR A 43 15.27 -0.53 -4.47
C TYR A 43 15.54 0.95 -4.74
N LEU A 44 16.31 1.27 -5.79
CA LEU A 44 16.50 2.64 -6.28
C LEU A 44 15.41 3.05 -7.26
N SER A 45 14.90 2.06 -8.00
CA SER A 45 13.71 2.20 -8.82
C SER A 45 13.08 0.83 -9.02
N LYS A 46 11.76 0.80 -9.18
CA LYS A 46 11.05 -0.40 -9.58
C LYS A 46 10.02 -0.08 -10.65
N ARG A 47 9.90 -1.01 -11.60
CA ARG A 47 8.96 -0.93 -12.71
C ARG A 47 7.94 -2.05 -12.61
N ALA A 48 6.67 -1.70 -12.79
CA ALA A 48 5.57 -2.64 -13.00
C ALA A 48 4.99 -2.43 -14.40
N LYS A 49 4.68 -3.50 -15.11
CA LYS A 49 4.02 -3.47 -16.41
C LYS A 49 2.78 -4.33 -16.37
N THR A 50 1.65 -3.82 -16.86
CA THR A 50 0.41 -4.57 -16.95
C THR A 50 0.45 -5.55 -18.13
N LYS A 51 -0.48 -6.51 -18.12
CA LYS A 51 -0.90 -7.19 -19.36
C LYS A 51 -1.65 -6.21 -20.28
N ASN A 52 -2.04 -6.65 -21.46
CA ASN A 52 -2.88 -5.85 -22.34
C ASN A 52 -4.17 -5.46 -21.60
N LEU A 53 -4.49 -4.17 -21.61
CA LEU A 53 -5.63 -3.55 -20.93
C LEU A 53 -6.87 -3.52 -21.83
N ILE A 54 -6.71 -3.78 -23.13
CA ILE A 54 -7.75 -3.62 -24.14
C ILE A 54 -8.17 -5.00 -24.65
N SER A 55 -9.44 -5.35 -24.44
CA SER A 55 -10.05 -6.56 -25.00
C SER A 55 -10.81 -6.31 -26.31
N ALA A 56 -11.31 -5.09 -26.49
CA ALA A 56 -12.02 -4.64 -27.69
C ALA A 56 -11.56 -3.23 -28.05
N PRO A 57 -11.45 -2.88 -29.35
CA PRO A 57 -10.97 -1.58 -29.76
C PRO A 57 -11.73 -0.42 -29.11
N THR A 58 -10.98 0.56 -28.61
CA THR A 58 -11.50 1.73 -27.91
C THR A 58 -10.97 3.01 -28.55
N ASP A 59 -11.68 4.12 -28.37
CA ASP A 59 -11.24 5.38 -28.96
C ASP A 59 -10.38 6.18 -27.99
N ARG A 60 -10.60 6.06 -26.69
CA ARG A 60 -9.93 6.91 -25.69
C ARG A 60 -9.40 6.05 -24.55
N ILE A 61 -8.24 6.44 -24.04
CA ILE A 61 -7.66 5.87 -22.82
C ILE A 61 -6.99 6.98 -22.00
N ALA A 62 -7.13 6.86 -20.68
CA ALA A 62 -6.47 7.70 -19.71
C ALA A 62 -6.22 6.92 -18.42
N ILE A 63 -5.43 7.49 -17.52
CA ILE A 63 -5.18 6.90 -16.20
C ILE A 63 -5.63 7.87 -15.10
N PHE A 64 -6.05 7.31 -13.99
CA PHE A 64 -6.31 8.02 -12.75
C PHE A 64 -5.46 7.37 -11.66
N ALA A 65 -4.78 8.16 -10.83
CA ALA A 65 -3.98 7.63 -9.74
C ALA A 65 -3.85 8.67 -8.63
N ASN A 66 -3.89 8.23 -7.37
CA ASN A 66 -3.57 9.06 -6.23
C ASN A 66 -2.10 8.85 -5.89
N GLU A 67 -1.31 9.91 -5.99
CA GLU A 67 0.12 9.89 -5.69
C GLU A 67 0.38 10.50 -4.32
N TYR A 68 1.25 9.86 -3.54
CA TYR A 68 1.86 10.44 -2.36
C TYR A 68 3.37 10.54 -2.59
N ILE A 69 3.88 11.76 -2.51
CA ILE A 69 5.30 12.08 -2.59
C ILE A 69 5.67 12.76 -1.26
N PRO A 70 6.64 12.22 -0.51
CA PRO A 70 7.11 12.86 0.71
C PRO A 70 7.58 14.30 0.46
N ASN A 71 7.22 15.24 1.34
CA ASN A 71 7.45 16.68 1.12
C ASN A 71 8.92 17.08 0.98
N HIS A 72 9.85 16.29 1.54
CA HIS A 72 11.29 16.56 1.44
C HIS A 72 11.92 16.04 0.14
N PHE A 73 11.14 15.37 -0.71
CA PHE A 73 11.57 14.96 -2.03
C PHE A 73 11.44 16.14 -3.00
N THR A 74 12.57 16.69 -3.44
CA THR A 74 12.64 17.98 -4.15
C THR A 74 12.34 17.94 -5.65
N ASN A 75 12.15 16.75 -6.24
CA ASN A 75 11.79 16.57 -7.65
C ASN A 75 10.28 16.24 -7.76
N GLU A 76 9.67 16.35 -8.94
CA GLU A 76 8.27 15.95 -9.19
C GLU A 76 8.15 14.61 -9.94
N GLU A 77 9.29 14.08 -10.43
CA GLU A 77 9.35 12.94 -11.34
C GLU A 77 9.46 11.56 -10.67
N TRP A 78 9.00 11.40 -9.44
CA TRP A 78 9.19 10.15 -8.69
C TRP A 78 8.31 9.00 -9.13
N ILE A 79 7.17 9.29 -9.72
CA ILE A 79 6.25 8.28 -10.27
C ILE A 79 5.99 8.65 -11.72
N LYS A 80 6.37 7.76 -12.62
CA LYS A 80 6.26 7.93 -14.08
C LYS A 80 5.31 6.88 -14.65
N TYR A 81 4.48 7.28 -15.60
CA TYR A 81 3.58 6.39 -16.31
C TYR A 81 3.81 6.50 -17.81
N SER A 82 3.84 5.35 -18.46
CA SER A 82 3.81 5.28 -19.91
C SER A 82 2.81 4.25 -20.39
N LEU A 83 2.08 4.60 -21.44
CA LEU A 83 1.19 3.71 -22.16
C LEU A 83 1.85 3.30 -23.47
N LEU A 84 2.07 2.00 -23.64
CA LEU A 84 2.39 1.40 -24.93
C LEU A 84 1.07 1.11 -25.64
N ILE A 85 0.74 1.89 -26.67
CA ILE A 85 -0.51 1.79 -27.44
C ILE A 85 -0.18 1.43 -28.88
N ASN A 86 -0.78 0.35 -29.39
CA ASN A 86 -0.55 -0.16 -30.75
C ASN A 86 0.95 -0.19 -31.13
N GLY A 87 1.79 -0.66 -30.21
CA GLY A 87 3.24 -0.73 -30.38
C GLY A 87 4.03 0.58 -30.16
N LYS A 88 3.39 1.74 -29.94
CA LYS A 88 4.06 3.03 -29.68
C LYS A 88 3.93 3.48 -28.23
N SER A 89 5.03 3.92 -27.63
CA SER A 89 5.07 4.37 -26.23
C SER A 89 4.76 5.85 -26.11
N TYR A 90 3.96 6.20 -25.11
CA TYR A 90 3.56 7.55 -24.80
C TYR A 90 3.68 7.79 -23.30
N ASP A 91 4.37 8.85 -22.91
CA ASP A 91 4.36 9.30 -21.52
C ASP A 91 3.02 9.98 -21.21
N ILE A 92 2.44 9.61 -20.07
CA ILE A 92 1.12 10.08 -19.66
C ILE A 92 1.13 10.49 -18.19
N VAL A 93 0.31 11.48 -17.89
CA VAL A 93 0.07 12.00 -16.54
C VAL A 93 -1.35 11.63 -16.12
N PRO A 94 -1.59 11.24 -14.86
CA PRO A 94 -2.95 10.98 -14.38
C PRO A 94 -3.89 12.17 -14.58
N LEU A 95 -5.13 11.89 -14.96
CA LEU A 95 -6.18 12.89 -15.22
C LEU A 95 -6.30 13.89 -14.08
N ASN A 96 -6.27 13.38 -12.84
CA ASN A 96 -6.41 14.11 -11.59
C ASN A 96 -5.12 14.76 -11.08
N SER A 97 -4.00 14.62 -11.80
CA SER A 97 -2.76 15.28 -11.44
C SER A 97 -2.75 16.73 -11.92
N ASN A 98 -2.10 17.60 -11.15
CA ASN A 98 -1.86 18.99 -11.54
C ASN A 98 -0.63 19.15 -12.43
N LYS A 99 0.16 18.07 -12.63
CA LYS A 99 1.36 18.10 -13.47
C LYS A 99 0.98 18.41 -14.93
N PRO A 100 1.80 19.21 -15.64
CA PRO A 100 1.62 19.42 -17.06
C PRO A 100 1.95 18.13 -17.83
N GLY A 101 1.32 17.95 -19.00
CA GLY A 101 1.60 16.82 -19.88
C GLY A 101 0.34 16.23 -20.51
N VAL A 102 0.55 15.14 -21.24
CA VAL A 102 -0.53 14.39 -21.88
C VAL A 102 -1.33 13.67 -20.81
N LYS A 103 -2.64 13.89 -20.76
CA LYS A 103 -3.56 13.26 -19.81
C LYS A 103 -4.47 12.23 -20.47
N ILE A 104 -4.72 12.38 -21.76
CA ILE A 104 -5.64 11.54 -22.54
C ILE A 104 -4.95 11.18 -23.86
N ILE A 105 -5.07 9.92 -24.26
CA ILE A 105 -4.72 9.49 -25.62
C ILE A 105 -6.02 9.07 -26.28
N LYS A 106 -6.31 9.64 -27.45
CA LYS A 106 -7.57 9.42 -28.16
C LYS A 106 -7.37 9.23 -29.65
N TYR A 107 -8.11 8.32 -30.24
CA TYR A 107 -8.39 8.28 -31.66
C TYR A 107 -9.47 9.32 -31.99
N SER A 108 -9.25 10.08 -33.05
CA SER A 108 -10.24 10.98 -33.63
C SER A 108 -9.97 11.13 -35.12
N LYS A 109 -11.03 11.21 -35.92
CA LYS A 109 -10.91 11.57 -37.35
C LYS A 109 -10.56 13.05 -37.53
N PHE A 110 -10.90 13.88 -36.55
CA PHE A 110 -10.63 15.32 -36.55
C PHE A 110 -9.40 15.62 -35.68
N LYS A 111 -8.43 16.30 -36.28
CA LYS A 111 -7.16 16.69 -35.62
C LYS A 111 -7.31 18.07 -34.98
N ASP A 112 -8.17 18.18 -33.98
CA ASP A 112 -8.23 19.39 -33.16
C ASP A 112 -7.15 19.29 -32.08
N GLY A 113 -6.13 20.15 -32.17
CA GLY A 113 -4.99 20.13 -31.26
C GLY A 113 -5.41 20.47 -29.83
N GLU A 114 -5.27 19.50 -28.92
CA GLU A 114 -5.49 19.69 -27.49
C GLU A 114 -4.14 19.55 -26.76
N SER A 115 -3.76 20.54 -25.97
CA SER A 115 -2.47 20.56 -25.24
C SER A 115 -2.30 19.40 -24.25
N HIS A 116 -3.41 18.80 -23.80
CA HIS A 116 -3.45 17.71 -22.83
C HIS A 116 -3.78 16.35 -23.47
N ALA A 117 -3.92 16.28 -24.79
CA ALA A 117 -4.29 15.05 -25.47
C ALA A 117 -3.42 14.74 -26.68
N ILE A 118 -3.13 13.45 -26.87
CA ILE A 118 -2.55 12.94 -28.11
C ILE A 118 -3.66 12.38 -28.98
N ILE A 119 -3.69 12.79 -30.24
CA ILE A 119 -4.60 12.26 -31.25
C ILE A 119 -3.90 11.18 -32.07
N LEU A 120 -4.47 9.97 -32.04
CA LEU A 120 -4.05 8.82 -32.84
C LEU A 120 -4.78 8.79 -34.17
N GLU A 121 -4.14 8.19 -35.18
CA GLU A 121 -4.69 8.04 -36.53
C GLU A 121 -5.57 6.79 -36.67
N GLU A 122 -5.53 5.88 -35.70
CA GLU A 122 -6.34 4.68 -35.64
C GLU A 122 -6.86 4.39 -34.22
N PRO A 123 -7.94 3.58 -34.07
CA PRO A 123 -8.43 3.15 -32.76
C PRO A 123 -7.38 2.40 -31.94
N ILE A 124 -7.51 2.48 -30.62
CA ILE A 124 -6.64 1.79 -29.66
C ILE A 124 -7.05 0.32 -29.64
N LYS A 125 -6.19 -0.55 -30.18
CA LYS A 125 -6.41 -2.01 -30.28
C LYS A 125 -5.72 -2.76 -29.15
N GLU A 126 -4.61 -2.22 -28.66
CA GLU A 126 -3.88 -2.75 -27.51
C GLU A 126 -3.31 -1.61 -26.67
N ALA A 127 -3.25 -1.80 -25.36
CA ALA A 127 -2.59 -0.85 -24.46
C ALA A 127 -1.94 -1.57 -23.27
N TYR A 128 -0.71 -1.18 -22.93
CA TYR A 128 0.00 -1.68 -21.75
C TYR A 128 0.48 -0.50 -20.91
N LEU A 129 0.12 -0.48 -19.64
CA LEU A 129 0.59 0.53 -18.70
C LEU A 129 1.89 0.07 -18.06
N THR A 130 2.90 0.93 -18.12
CA THR A 130 4.14 0.80 -17.36
C THR A 130 4.19 1.91 -16.32
N ILE A 131 4.44 1.52 -15.07
CA ILE A 131 4.62 2.44 -13.95
C ILE A 131 6.03 2.28 -13.43
N THR A 132 6.73 3.38 -13.26
CA THR A 132 8.07 3.40 -12.65
C THR A 132 8.02 4.26 -11.40
N ILE A 133 8.35 3.68 -10.25
CA ILE A 133 8.53 4.40 -8.99
C ILE A 133 10.03 4.53 -8.74
N ILE A 134 10.49 5.75 -8.55
CA ILE A 134 11.87 6.12 -8.26
C ILE A 134 11.97 6.43 -6.77
N THR A 135 13.01 5.89 -6.14
CA THR A 135 13.23 5.87 -4.69
C THR A 135 14.60 6.49 -4.40
N PRO A 136 14.67 7.82 -4.20
CA PRO A 136 15.93 8.51 -3.92
C PRO A 136 16.46 8.20 -2.52
N ASP A 137 15.56 7.92 -1.58
CA ASP A 137 15.89 7.59 -0.19
C ASP A 137 15.70 6.07 0.05
N PRO A 138 16.68 5.38 0.66
CA PRO A 138 16.55 3.96 0.98
C PRO A 138 15.56 3.66 2.13
N ASN A 139 15.07 4.66 2.85
CA ASN A 139 14.18 4.53 4.00
C ASN A 139 12.75 5.00 3.71
N GLU A 140 12.54 5.76 2.65
CA GLU A 140 11.22 6.27 2.29
C GLU A 140 10.95 6.11 0.80
N THR A 141 9.71 5.75 0.47
CA THR A 141 9.31 5.43 -0.89
C THR A 141 8.01 6.15 -1.23
N PRO A 142 7.95 6.89 -2.36
CA PRO A 142 6.70 7.40 -2.88
C PRO A 142 5.78 6.22 -3.16
N TYR A 143 4.49 6.40 -2.94
CA TYR A 143 3.52 5.37 -3.26
C TYR A 143 2.37 5.95 -4.06
N LEU A 144 1.70 5.07 -4.79
CA LEU A 144 0.46 5.37 -5.48
C LEU A 144 -0.65 4.46 -4.96
N SER A 145 -1.87 4.96 -5.01
CA SER A 145 -3.07 4.22 -4.66
C SER A 145 -4.18 4.55 -5.65
N ASN A 146 -5.24 3.73 -5.64
CA ASN A 146 -6.44 3.97 -6.43
C ASN A 146 -6.16 4.12 -7.95
N LEU A 147 -5.21 3.33 -8.47
CA LEU A 147 -4.90 3.32 -9.89
C LEU A 147 -6.10 2.78 -10.67
N LYS A 148 -6.60 3.57 -11.62
CA LYS A 148 -7.64 3.18 -12.57
C LYS A 148 -7.19 3.48 -13.98
N VAL A 149 -7.51 2.57 -14.89
CA VAL A 149 -7.43 2.82 -16.32
C VAL A 149 -8.84 3.13 -16.79
N VAL A 150 -9.02 4.27 -17.44
CA VAL A 150 -10.31 4.73 -17.94
C VAL A 150 -10.25 4.64 -19.46
N SER A 151 -11.03 3.73 -20.03
CA SER A 151 -11.11 3.53 -21.48
C SER A 151 -12.54 3.55 -21.95
N GLY A 152 -12.79 4.11 -23.12
CA GLY A 152 -14.13 4.10 -23.73
C GLY A 152 -14.16 4.61 -25.16
N LYS A 153 -15.32 4.48 -25.78
CA LYS A 153 -15.62 5.06 -27.09
C LYS A 153 -15.90 6.55 -26.94
N GLY A 154 -15.51 7.33 -27.95
CA GLY A 154 -15.92 8.73 -28.04
C GLY A 154 -17.39 8.76 -28.49
N VAL A 155 -18.22 9.52 -27.78
CA VAL A 155 -19.56 9.91 -28.26
C VAL A 155 -19.40 11.09 -29.21
#